data_AF-A0A4Q5PYF5-F1
#
_entry.id   AF-A0A4Q5PYF5-F1
#
_cell.length_a   1.000
_cell.length_b   1.000
_cell.length_c   1.000
_cell.angle_alpha   90.00
_cell.angle_beta   90.00
_cell.angle_gamma   90.00
#
_symmetry.space_group_name_H-M   'P 1'
#
loop_
_entity.id
_entity.type
_entity.pdbx_description
1 polymer ?
#
loop_
_entity_poly.entity_id
_entity_poly.type
_entity_poly.pdbx_seq_one_letter_code
_entity_poly.pdbx_strand_id
1 'polypeptide(L)'
;MNASPNNGRFIAMPTILKELQNKTIKYIDALTYTSIRSFNNGRNNECYPAYETIAERAGMCRSSVCASVKRLENAGLLKIKRSTKKHTCNQYDFRDKLAYFEKIPYGIFECDLTAYEKAMLICLRPLFVEGFLQCSMTIKKLAENLGVTYRTVHAQFKSLVLKGYINEKHISYGSKNKGSVRLYLTEKLNWIYEYTKPTTVNKNKSVFELKVA
;
A
#
# COMPACT_ATOMS: atom_id res chain seq x y z
N MET A 1 -11.04 0.83 27.27
CA MET A 1 -11.54 1.94 26.43
C MET A 1 -11.13 1.65 24.99
N ASN A 2 -12.00 0.99 24.23
CA ASN A 2 -11.69 0.51 22.88
C ASN A 2 -12.21 1.53 21.86
N ALA A 3 -11.41 2.55 21.58
CA ALA A 3 -11.61 3.30 20.35
C ALA A 3 -11.20 2.36 19.20
N SER A 4 -12.16 1.88 18.42
CA SER A 4 -11.91 1.39 17.07
C SER A 4 -12.20 2.55 16.13
N PRO A 5 -11.20 3.31 15.63
CA PRO A 5 -11.47 4.45 14.79
C PRO A 5 -10.84 4.18 13.42
N ASN A 6 -11.43 3.27 12.67
CA ASN A 6 -11.39 3.39 11.23
C ASN A 6 -12.76 3.02 10.69
N ASN A 7 -13.48 4.03 10.22
CA ASN A 7 -14.81 3.94 9.59
C ASN A 7 -14.79 3.16 8.26
N GLY A 8 -14.11 2.02 8.19
CA GLY A 8 -13.88 1.26 6.95
C GLY A 8 -13.05 2.02 5.90
N ARG A 9 -12.34 3.09 6.28
CA ARG A 9 -11.50 3.88 5.37
C ARG A 9 -10.18 3.17 5.10
N PHE A 10 -9.85 3.04 3.81
CA PHE A 10 -8.60 2.47 3.33
C PHE A 10 -8.11 3.22 2.10
N ILE A 11 -6.86 2.98 1.75
CA ILE A 11 -6.24 3.42 0.51
C ILE A 11 -6.20 2.20 -0.39
N ALA A 12 -6.84 2.28 -1.55
CA ALA A 12 -6.77 1.21 -2.53
C ALA A 12 -5.36 1.18 -3.13
N MET A 13 -4.72 0.03 -3.19
CA MET A 13 -3.39 -0.13 -3.78
C MET A 13 -3.48 -1.19 -4.89
N PRO A 14 -3.16 -0.87 -6.15
CA PRO A 14 -3.08 -1.88 -7.19
C PRO A 14 -1.98 -2.89 -6.86
N THR A 15 -2.11 -4.11 -7.36
CA THR A 15 -1.01 -5.07 -7.33
C THR A 15 0.11 -4.55 -8.23
N ILE A 16 1.29 -4.31 -7.65
CA ILE A 16 2.46 -3.74 -8.34
C ILE A 16 3.63 -4.73 -8.50
N LEU A 17 3.39 -6.03 -8.24
CA LEU A 17 4.44 -7.05 -8.24
C LEU A 17 5.11 -7.19 -9.61
N LYS A 18 4.36 -7.01 -10.71
CA LYS A 18 4.90 -7.07 -12.07
C LYS A 18 5.88 -5.93 -12.34
N GLU A 19 5.52 -4.70 -11.95
CA GLU A 19 6.33 -3.50 -12.12
C GLU A 19 7.60 -3.57 -11.25
N LEU A 20 7.51 -4.17 -10.05
CA LEU A 20 8.65 -4.44 -9.18
C LEU A 20 9.60 -5.48 -9.79
N GLN A 21 9.09 -6.61 -10.27
CA GLN A 21 9.87 -7.66 -10.94
C GLN A 21 10.61 -7.12 -12.17
N ASN A 22 9.90 -6.33 -12.98
CA ASN A 22 10.47 -5.69 -14.18
C ASN A 22 11.36 -4.49 -13.86
N LYS A 23 11.50 -4.12 -12.57
CA LYS A 23 12.30 -2.99 -12.09
C LYS A 23 11.92 -1.64 -12.72
N THR A 24 10.68 -1.51 -13.21
CA THR A 24 10.16 -0.23 -13.71
C THR A 24 9.85 0.72 -12.57
N ILE A 25 9.56 0.17 -11.39
CA ILE A 25 9.45 0.87 -10.11
C ILE A 25 10.34 0.23 -9.05
N LYS A 26 10.54 0.94 -7.94
CA LYS A 26 11.20 0.46 -6.72
C LYS A 26 10.16 0.23 -5.64
N TYR A 27 10.44 -0.63 -4.66
CA TYR A 27 9.49 -0.88 -3.56
C TYR A 27 9.09 0.39 -2.79
N ILE A 28 9.99 1.37 -2.64
CA ILE A 28 9.69 2.69 -2.03
C ILE A 28 8.61 3.48 -2.78
N ASP A 29 8.42 3.20 -4.07
CA ASP A 29 7.39 3.85 -4.88
C ASP A 29 5.98 3.42 -4.46
N ALA A 30 5.83 2.25 -3.81
CA ALA A 30 4.58 1.81 -3.22
C ALA A 30 4.09 2.77 -2.13
N LEU A 31 5.00 3.24 -1.26
CA LEU A 31 4.67 4.23 -0.25
C LEU A 31 4.34 5.59 -0.87
N THR A 32 5.08 6.01 -1.92
CA THR A 32 4.78 7.26 -2.63
C THR A 32 3.40 7.21 -3.26
N TYR A 33 3.06 6.13 -3.99
CA TYR A 33 1.74 5.93 -4.58
C TYR A 33 0.65 5.98 -3.51
N THR A 34 0.82 5.22 -2.42
CA THR A 34 -0.13 5.16 -1.31
C THR A 34 -0.31 6.54 -0.66
N SER A 35 0.78 7.29 -0.51
CA SER A 35 0.76 8.66 0.04
C SER A 35 -0.03 9.61 -0.84
N ILE A 36 0.21 9.62 -2.16
CA ILE A 36 -0.54 10.46 -3.10
C ILE A 36 -2.03 10.08 -3.05
N ARG A 37 -2.33 8.78 -3.11
CA ARG A 37 -3.72 8.30 -3.14
C ARG A 37 -4.49 8.54 -1.85
N SER A 38 -3.80 8.68 -0.73
CA SER A 38 -4.42 9.06 0.54
C SER A 38 -5.07 10.46 0.52
N PHE A 39 -4.72 11.30 -0.46
CA PHE A 39 -5.34 12.62 -0.67
C PHE A 39 -6.47 12.59 -1.72
N ASN A 40 -6.75 11.44 -2.35
CA ASN A 40 -7.76 11.36 -3.39
C ASN A 40 -9.15 11.64 -2.81
N ASN A 41 -9.84 12.63 -3.37
CA ASN A 41 -11.20 12.95 -2.97
C ASN A 41 -12.17 11.94 -3.61
N GLY A 42 -12.76 11.06 -2.78
CA GLY A 42 -13.67 10.03 -3.26
C GLY A 42 -14.98 10.53 -3.90
N ARG A 43 -15.31 11.83 -3.82
CA ARG A 43 -16.52 12.39 -4.45
C ARG A 43 -16.32 12.77 -5.91
N ASN A 44 -15.16 13.33 -6.26
CA ASN A 44 -14.87 13.88 -7.58
C ASN A 44 -13.56 13.35 -8.19
N ASN A 45 -12.87 12.43 -7.51
CA ASN A 45 -11.57 11.87 -7.87
C ASN A 45 -10.48 12.93 -8.09
N GLU A 46 -10.61 14.11 -7.47
CA GLU A 46 -9.57 15.11 -7.49
C GLU A 46 -8.44 14.74 -6.52
N CYS A 47 -7.21 14.81 -7.01
CA CYS A 47 -6.01 14.57 -6.23
C CYS A 47 -4.89 15.51 -6.71
N TYR A 48 -4.54 16.50 -5.90
CA TYR A 48 -3.56 17.53 -6.24
C TYR A 48 -2.59 17.88 -5.09
N PRO A 49 -2.06 16.91 -4.31
CA PRO A 49 -1.09 17.23 -3.27
C PRO A 49 0.22 17.76 -3.86
N ALA A 50 0.83 18.76 -3.20
CA ALA A 50 2.16 19.23 -3.54
C ALA A 50 3.23 18.17 -3.21
N TYR A 51 4.42 18.24 -3.82
CA TYR A 51 5.49 17.28 -3.53
C TYR A 51 5.94 17.33 -2.07
N GLU A 52 5.91 18.50 -1.46
CA GLU A 52 6.19 18.75 -0.06
C GLU A 52 5.17 18.03 0.82
N THR A 53 3.88 18.14 0.49
CA THR A 53 2.80 17.44 1.20
C THR A 53 2.91 15.92 1.08
N ILE A 54 3.29 15.41 -0.10
CA ILE A 54 3.53 13.97 -0.30
C ILE A 54 4.74 13.51 0.51
N ALA A 55 5.82 14.30 0.50
CA ALA A 55 7.06 14.03 1.21
C ALA A 55 6.83 13.96 2.72
N GLU A 56 6.11 14.93 3.29
CA GLU A 56 5.70 14.95 4.69
C GLU A 56 4.87 13.71 5.05
N ARG A 57 3.82 13.40 4.28
CA ARG A 57 2.96 12.23 4.50
C ARG A 57 3.74 10.91 4.47
N ALA A 58 4.71 10.80 3.56
CA ALA A 58 5.51 9.59 3.40
C ALA A 58 6.68 9.50 4.39
N GLY A 59 7.03 10.59 5.10
CA GLY A 59 8.28 10.69 5.85
C GLY A 59 9.52 10.56 4.96
N MET A 60 9.46 11.12 3.74
CA MET A 60 10.51 11.04 2.72
C MET A 60 10.99 12.44 2.33
N CYS A 61 12.20 12.55 1.77
CA CYS A 61 12.64 13.82 1.18
C CYS A 61 11.96 14.08 -0.17
N ARG A 62 11.76 15.37 -0.50
CA ARG A 62 11.12 15.82 -1.73
C ARG A 62 11.77 15.26 -3.00
N SER A 63 13.10 15.16 -3.04
CA SER A 63 13.83 14.63 -4.20
C SER A 63 13.51 13.14 -4.44
N SER A 64 13.36 12.36 -3.37
CA SER A 64 12.95 10.95 -3.45
C SER A 64 11.52 10.83 -3.97
N VAL A 65 10.59 11.64 -3.45
CA VAL A 65 9.20 11.69 -3.95
C VAL A 65 9.17 12.05 -5.42
N CYS A 66 9.88 13.09 -5.86
CA CYS A 66 9.96 13.49 -7.26
C CYS A 66 10.45 12.35 -8.16
N ALA A 67 11.49 11.62 -7.73
CA ALA A 67 12.01 10.47 -8.46
C ALA A 67 11.01 9.31 -8.50
N SER A 68 10.31 9.03 -7.40
CA SER A 68 9.26 8.00 -7.32
C SER A 68 8.07 8.34 -8.21
N VAL A 69 7.59 9.58 -8.18
CA VAL A 69 6.50 10.08 -9.03
C VAL A 69 6.82 9.88 -10.52
N LYS A 70 8.06 10.22 -10.94
CA LYS A 70 8.50 9.97 -12.33
C LYS A 70 8.47 8.49 -12.71
N ARG A 71 8.94 7.60 -11.83
CA ARG A 71 8.88 6.14 -12.07
C ARG A 71 7.45 5.63 -12.16
N LEU A 72 6.58 6.07 -11.25
CA LEU A 72 5.16 5.69 -11.24
C LEU A 72 4.43 6.17 -12.51
N GLU A 73 4.74 7.37 -13.00
CA GLU A 73 4.21 7.88 -14.27
C GLU A 73 4.71 7.08 -15.47
N ASN A 74 6.02 6.83 -15.55
CA ASN A 74 6.63 6.04 -16.62
C ASN A 74 6.12 4.58 -16.65
N ALA A 75 5.82 4.01 -15.47
CA ALA A 75 5.21 2.70 -15.34
C ALA A 75 3.70 2.68 -15.65
N GLY A 76 3.09 3.83 -15.93
CA GLY A 76 1.66 3.94 -16.24
C GLY A 76 0.73 3.79 -15.02
N LEU A 77 1.27 3.79 -13.80
CA LEU A 77 0.48 3.72 -12.56
C LEU A 77 -0.15 5.06 -12.20
N LEU A 78 0.46 6.17 -12.64
CA LEU A 78 -0.06 7.52 -12.51
C LEU A 78 -0.10 8.21 -13.87
N LYS A 79 -1.08 9.08 -14.07
CA LYS A 79 -1.02 10.13 -15.10
C LYS A 79 -0.94 11.47 -14.38
N ILE A 80 0.00 12.32 -14.79
CA ILE A 80 0.22 13.61 -14.14
C ILE A 80 -0.14 14.72 -15.12
N LYS A 81 -1.13 15.53 -14.76
CA LYS A 81 -1.38 16.81 -15.42
C LYS A 81 -0.53 17.86 -14.70
N ARG A 82 0.60 18.18 -15.31
CA ARG A 82 1.52 19.19 -14.79
C ARG A 82 0.88 20.57 -14.90
N SER A 83 0.93 21.36 -13.83
CA SER A 83 0.47 22.75 -13.93
C SER A 83 1.47 23.60 -14.71
N THR A 84 0.97 24.46 -15.60
CA THR A 84 1.76 25.47 -16.30
C THR A 84 1.91 26.77 -15.51
N LYS A 85 1.11 26.94 -14.44
CA LYS A 85 1.14 28.14 -13.59
C LYS A 85 2.17 27.97 -12.48
N LYS A 86 2.90 29.04 -12.18
CA LYS A 86 3.81 29.07 -11.03
C LYS A 86 3.01 28.84 -9.73
N HIS A 87 3.60 28.15 -8.75
CA HIS A 87 3.00 27.90 -7.43
C HIS A 87 1.68 27.13 -7.42
N THR A 88 1.40 26.35 -8.47
CA THR A 88 0.26 25.41 -8.46
C THR A 88 0.77 23.98 -8.54
N CYS A 89 0.09 23.12 -7.79
CA CYS A 89 0.37 21.70 -7.72
C CYS A 89 -0.02 20.98 -9.02
N ASN A 90 0.59 19.82 -9.23
CA ASN A 90 0.17 18.90 -10.28
C ASN A 90 -1.12 18.19 -9.86
N GLN A 91 -1.93 17.83 -10.85
CA GLN A 91 -3.05 16.92 -10.64
C GLN A 91 -2.63 15.50 -11.00
N TYR A 92 -2.99 14.54 -10.15
CA TYR A 92 -2.68 13.13 -10.29
C TYR A 92 -3.96 12.35 -10.61
N ASP A 93 -3.95 11.64 -11.72
CA ASP A 93 -5.00 10.72 -12.10
C ASP A 93 -4.47 9.28 -11.92
N PHE A 94 -5.21 8.46 -11.18
CA PHE A 94 -4.91 7.04 -10.95
C PHE A 94 -5.37 6.23 -12.16
N ARG A 95 -4.42 5.63 -12.90
CA ARG A 95 -4.71 4.92 -14.15
C ARG A 95 -5.14 3.46 -13.94
N ASP A 96 -5.04 2.98 -12.71
CA ASP A 96 -5.51 1.67 -12.31
C ASP A 96 -7.05 1.59 -12.40
N LYS A 97 -7.53 0.93 -13.44
CA LYS A 97 -8.90 0.37 -13.45
C LYS A 97 -8.92 -0.81 -12.49
N LEU A 98 -9.07 -0.53 -11.20
CA LEU A 98 -8.96 -1.55 -10.16
C LEU A 98 -10.10 -2.55 -10.23
N ALA A 99 -9.92 -3.63 -10.98
CA ALA A 99 -10.69 -4.85 -10.79
C ALA A 99 -10.31 -5.51 -9.44
N TYR A 100 -9.04 -5.40 -9.04
CA TYR A 100 -8.49 -5.95 -7.81
C TYR A 100 -7.52 -4.95 -7.16
N PHE A 101 -7.61 -4.78 -5.84
CA PHE A 101 -6.74 -3.91 -5.06
C PHE A 101 -6.56 -4.43 -3.63
N GLU A 102 -5.41 -4.10 -3.06
CA GLU A 102 -5.15 -4.25 -1.64
C GLU A 102 -5.69 -3.04 -0.87
N LYS A 103 -6.27 -3.30 0.30
CA LYS A 103 -6.74 -2.25 1.21
C LYS A 103 -5.63 -1.91 2.19
N ILE A 104 -5.01 -0.74 2.01
CA ILE A 104 -3.95 -0.25 2.90
C ILE A 104 -4.55 0.66 3.98
N PRO A 105 -4.35 0.37 5.28
CA PRO A 105 -4.84 1.21 6.37
C PRO A 105 -4.15 2.57 6.39
N TYR A 106 -4.88 3.64 6.68
CA TYR A 106 -4.29 4.99 6.85
C TYR A 106 -3.27 5.07 7.99
N GLY A 107 -3.40 4.19 9.00
CA GLY A 107 -2.42 4.09 10.09
C GLY A 107 -0.99 3.78 9.63
N ILE A 108 -0.79 3.35 8.37
CA ILE A 108 0.54 3.15 7.80
C ILE A 108 1.41 4.43 7.81
N PHE A 109 0.81 5.63 7.83
CA PHE A 109 1.58 6.87 7.85
C PHE A 109 2.02 7.28 9.26
N GLU A 110 1.17 7.01 10.26
CA GLU A 110 1.36 7.44 11.65
C GLU A 110 2.15 6.42 12.50
N CYS A 111 2.52 5.29 11.91
CA CYS A 111 3.19 4.22 12.65
C CYS A 111 4.71 4.45 12.80
N ASP A 112 5.32 3.77 13.78
CA ASP A 112 6.75 3.87 14.18
C ASP A 112 7.74 3.21 13.19
N LEU A 113 7.29 2.97 11.97
CA LEU A 113 8.08 2.46 10.86
C LEU A 113 8.76 3.60 10.09
N THR A 114 9.99 3.35 9.65
CA THR A 114 10.68 4.18 8.67
C THR A 114 9.96 4.11 7.31
N ALA A 115 10.22 5.07 6.42
CA ALA A 115 9.64 5.07 5.07
C ALA A 115 9.94 3.76 4.30
N TYR A 116 11.14 3.20 4.47
CA TYR A 116 11.52 1.94 3.82
C TYR A 116 10.78 0.73 4.41
N GLU A 117 10.59 0.68 5.72
CA GLU A 117 9.82 -0.38 6.37
C GLU A 117 8.33 -0.30 5.99
N LYS A 118 7.75 0.90 5.95
CA LYS A 118 6.37 1.15 5.50
C LYS A 118 6.19 0.66 4.06
N ALA A 119 7.10 1.04 3.17
CA ALA A 119 7.09 0.60 1.78
C ALA A 119 7.21 -0.92 1.63
N MET A 120 8.13 -1.55 2.38
CA MET A 120 8.26 -3.00 2.39
C MET A 120 6.94 -3.66 2.83
N LEU A 121 6.36 -3.21 3.93
CA LEU A 121 5.12 -3.76 4.47
C LEU A 121 3.94 -3.65 3.47
N ILE A 122 3.83 -2.52 2.77
CA ILE A 122 2.84 -2.34 1.69
C ILE A 122 3.06 -3.36 0.57
N CYS A 123 4.31 -3.55 0.12
CA CYS A 123 4.63 -4.52 -0.93
C CYS A 123 4.41 -5.98 -0.50
N LEU A 124 4.55 -6.27 0.79
CA LEU A 124 4.31 -7.60 1.35
C LEU A 124 2.83 -7.92 1.48
N ARG A 125 1.97 -6.93 1.72
CA ARG A 125 0.53 -7.11 1.95
C ARG A 125 -0.19 -8.09 1.00
N PRO A 126 -0.03 -8.03 -0.35
CA PRO A 126 -0.71 -8.95 -1.26
C PRO A 126 -0.23 -10.41 -1.14
N LEU A 127 0.89 -10.65 -0.46
CA LEU A 127 1.47 -11.98 -0.26
C LEU A 127 0.92 -12.64 1.01
N PHE A 128 0.16 -11.90 1.82
CA PHE A 128 -0.56 -12.39 2.99
C PHE A 128 -2.02 -12.66 2.61
N VAL A 129 -2.39 -13.94 2.52
CA VAL A 129 -3.77 -14.40 2.26
C VAL A 129 -4.35 -14.90 3.57
N GLU A 130 -5.56 -14.45 3.91
CA GLU A 130 -6.21 -14.75 5.21
C GLU A 130 -5.32 -14.44 6.42
N GLY A 131 -4.46 -13.41 6.29
CA GLY A 131 -3.53 -12.99 7.33
C GLY A 131 -2.21 -13.77 7.36
N PHE A 132 -2.03 -14.83 6.57
CA PHE A 132 -0.82 -15.65 6.54
C PHE A 132 -0.01 -15.45 5.27
N LEU A 133 1.32 -15.38 5.42
CA LEU A 133 2.22 -15.38 4.26
C LEU A 133 2.08 -16.72 3.52
N GLN A 134 1.92 -16.67 2.21
CA GLN A 134 1.82 -17.87 1.39
C GLN A 134 3.04 -18.80 1.61
N CYS A 135 2.74 -20.01 2.11
CA CYS A 135 3.65 -20.99 2.73
C CYS A 135 4.88 -21.42 1.91
N SER A 136 4.90 -21.20 0.59
CA SER A 136 5.98 -21.65 -0.29
C SER A 136 7.04 -20.59 -0.60
N MET A 137 6.86 -19.35 -0.13
CA MET A 137 7.73 -18.25 -0.56
C MET A 137 8.95 -18.09 0.35
N THR A 138 10.12 -18.46 -0.16
CA THR A 138 11.40 -18.18 0.52
C THR A 138 11.74 -16.69 0.46
N ILE A 139 12.56 -16.18 1.39
CA ILE A 139 13.06 -14.79 1.35
C ILE A 139 13.79 -14.50 0.02
N LYS A 140 14.45 -15.51 -0.58
CA LYS A 140 15.06 -15.39 -1.91
C LYS A 140 14.00 -15.14 -2.98
N LYS A 141 12.93 -15.94 -2.99
CA LYS A 141 11.84 -15.76 -3.96
C LYS A 141 11.11 -14.43 -3.76
N LEU A 142 10.97 -14.01 -2.51
CA LEU A 142 10.43 -12.70 -2.16
C LEU A 142 11.29 -11.56 -2.72
N ALA A 143 12.62 -11.67 -2.58
CA ALA A 143 13.55 -10.68 -3.14
C ALA A 143 13.44 -10.58 -4.67
N GLU A 144 13.32 -11.71 -5.36
CA GLU A 144 13.05 -11.77 -6.80
C GLU A 144 11.73 -11.06 -7.15
N ASN A 145 10.64 -11.37 -6.43
CA ASN A 145 9.32 -10.79 -6.65
C ASN A 145 9.26 -9.27 -6.38
N LEU A 146 10.07 -8.79 -5.45
CA LEU A 146 10.13 -7.38 -5.09
C LEU A 146 11.17 -6.58 -5.89
N GLY A 147 11.95 -7.24 -6.75
CA GLY A 147 13.01 -6.60 -7.54
C GLY A 147 14.15 -6.01 -6.70
N VAL A 148 14.40 -6.55 -5.50
CA VAL A 148 15.43 -6.07 -4.56
C VAL A 148 16.39 -7.19 -4.14
N THR A 149 17.45 -6.85 -3.43
CA THR A 149 18.39 -7.85 -2.94
C THR A 149 17.83 -8.64 -1.76
N TYR A 150 18.29 -9.88 -1.60
CA TYR A 150 18.02 -10.69 -0.40
C TYR A 150 18.33 -9.93 0.88
N ARG A 151 19.47 -9.23 0.94
CA ARG A 151 19.92 -8.46 2.10
C ARG A 151 18.92 -7.36 2.46
N THR A 152 18.37 -6.66 1.46
CA THR A 152 17.34 -5.64 1.65
C THR A 152 16.09 -6.26 2.26
N VAL A 153 15.55 -7.33 1.67
CA VAL A 153 14.34 -7.99 2.17
C VAL A 153 14.58 -8.49 3.59
N HIS A 154 15.67 -9.22 3.81
CA HIS A 154 15.99 -9.80 5.11
C HIS A 154 16.11 -8.74 6.21
N ALA A 155 16.81 -7.62 5.94
CA ALA A 155 16.95 -6.53 6.91
C ALA A 155 15.60 -5.89 7.26
N GLN A 156 14.77 -5.59 6.25
CA GLN A 156 13.45 -4.98 6.45
C GLN A 156 12.52 -5.95 7.19
N PHE A 157 12.51 -7.23 6.78
CA PHE A 157 11.69 -8.26 7.39
C PHE A 157 12.03 -8.48 8.86
N LYS A 158 13.33 -8.59 9.18
CA LYS A 158 13.81 -8.68 10.56
C LYS A 158 13.35 -7.48 11.40
N SER A 159 13.39 -6.28 10.84
CA SER A 159 12.92 -5.08 11.55
C SER A 159 11.41 -5.08 11.78
N LEU A 160 10.62 -5.49 10.78
CA LEU A 160 9.17 -5.62 10.89
C LEU A 160 8.76 -6.66 11.95
N VAL A 161 9.50 -7.76 12.06
CA VAL A 161 9.31 -8.77 13.12
C VAL A 161 9.68 -8.20 14.49
N LEU A 162 10.85 -7.56 14.62
CA LEU A 162 11.29 -6.97 15.88
C LEU A 162 10.34 -5.88 16.39
N LYS A 163 9.77 -5.09 15.48
CA LYS A 163 8.76 -4.07 15.81
C LYS A 163 7.34 -4.64 15.94
N GLY A 164 7.14 -5.95 15.76
CA GLY A 164 5.87 -6.63 15.98
C GLY A 164 4.78 -6.31 14.94
N TYR A 165 5.15 -5.94 13.72
CA TYR A 165 4.22 -5.81 12.58
C TYR A 165 4.01 -7.14 11.85
N ILE A 166 4.99 -8.04 11.97
CA ILE A 166 4.93 -9.41 11.49
C ILE A 166 5.27 -10.33 12.66
N ASN A 167 4.49 -11.39 12.84
CA ASN A 167 4.78 -12.41 13.84
C ASN A 167 5.10 -13.76 13.20
N GLU A 168 5.84 -14.57 13.95
CA GLU A 168 6.23 -15.92 13.59
C GLU A 168 5.44 -16.92 14.45
N LYS A 169 4.79 -17.91 13.83
CA LYS A 169 4.14 -19.02 14.50
C LYS A 169 4.86 -20.32 14.15
N HIS A 170 5.51 -20.91 15.13
CA HIS A 170 6.16 -22.20 14.98
C HIS A 170 5.10 -23.32 15.00
N ILE A 171 5.14 -24.19 14.00
CA ILE A 171 4.29 -25.37 13.88
C ILE A 171 5.20 -26.59 13.96
N SER A 172 5.08 -27.34 15.06
CA SER A 172 5.75 -28.63 15.23
C SER A 172 4.89 -29.75 14.65
N TYR A 173 5.45 -30.56 13.75
CA TYR A 173 4.77 -31.74 13.20
C TYR A 173 5.33 -33.02 13.83
N GLY A 174 4.91 -33.34 15.06
CA GLY A 174 5.36 -34.56 15.75
C GLY A 174 6.88 -34.68 15.93
N SER A 175 7.32 -35.71 16.67
CA SER A 175 8.70 -35.84 17.17
C SER A 175 9.81 -35.99 16.11
N LYS A 176 9.49 -36.06 14.80
CA LYS A 176 10.46 -36.39 13.74
C LYS A 176 10.56 -35.39 12.59
N ASN A 177 9.67 -34.39 12.48
CA ASN A 177 9.78 -33.38 11.42
C ASN A 177 10.34 -32.06 11.96
N LYS A 178 11.24 -31.44 11.18
CA LYS A 178 11.63 -30.04 11.40
C LYS A 178 10.37 -29.18 11.41
N GLY A 179 10.15 -28.44 12.50
CA GLY A 179 9.02 -27.52 12.61
C GLY A 179 9.05 -26.50 11.46
N SER A 180 7.88 -26.08 11.01
CA SER A 180 7.75 -24.98 10.04
C SER A 180 7.43 -23.67 10.76
N VAL A 181 7.82 -22.56 10.15
CA VAL A 181 7.46 -21.22 10.64
C VAL A 181 6.41 -20.64 9.70
N ARG A 182 5.25 -20.27 10.22
CA ARG A 182 4.26 -19.47 9.50
C ARG A 182 4.35 -18.02 9.92
N LEU A 183 4.30 -17.12 8.95
CA LEU A 183 4.37 -15.68 9.17
C LEU A 183 2.98 -15.09 9.01
N TYR A 184 2.61 -14.13 9.86
CA TYR A 184 1.32 -13.43 9.77
C TYR A 184 1.46 -11.95 10.09
N LEU A 185 0.61 -11.12 9.47
CA LEU A 185 0.49 -9.70 9.82
C LEU A 185 -0.21 -9.57 11.17
N THR A 186 0.29 -8.69 12.03
CA THR A 186 -0.33 -8.43 13.34
C THR A 186 -1.45 -7.41 13.25
N GLU A 187 -2.26 -7.32 14.31
CA GLU A 187 -3.32 -6.30 14.44
C GLU A 187 -2.80 -4.88 14.71
N LYS A 188 -1.47 -4.66 14.74
CA LYS A 188 -0.88 -3.31 14.96
C LYS A 188 -1.35 -2.29 13.94
N LEU A 189 -1.60 -2.76 12.73
CA LEU A 189 -2.31 -2.01 11.71
C LEU A 189 -3.58 -2.81 11.45
N ASN A 190 -4.73 -2.12 11.41
CA ASN A 190 -6.03 -2.75 11.19
C ASN A 190 -6.16 -3.26 9.73
N TRP A 191 -5.45 -4.35 9.41
CA TRP A 191 -5.37 -4.98 8.09
C TRP A 191 -6.61 -5.80 7.74
N ILE A 192 -7.41 -6.13 8.75
CA ILE A 192 -8.64 -6.91 8.61
C ILE A 192 -9.76 -5.96 8.20
N TYR A 193 -10.28 -6.21 7.01
CA TYR A 193 -11.50 -5.56 6.54
C TYR A 193 -12.59 -6.63 6.48
N GLU A 194 -13.73 -6.41 7.12
CA GLU A 194 -14.89 -7.27 6.94
C GLU A 194 -15.37 -7.15 5.49
N TYR A 195 -15.12 -8.17 4.68
CA TYR A 195 -15.58 -8.25 3.29
C TYR A 195 -17.10 -8.55 3.19
N THR A 196 -17.72 -8.95 4.30
CA THR A 196 -19.14 -9.34 4.39
C THR A 196 -20.08 -8.15 4.58
N LYS A 197 -19.58 -6.98 4.97
CA LYS A 197 -20.39 -5.76 5.02
C LYS A 197 -20.26 -5.01 3.69
N PRO A 198 -21.34 -4.85 2.91
CA PRO A 198 -21.29 -3.99 1.75
C PRO A 198 -20.87 -2.60 2.21
N THR A 199 -19.80 -2.07 1.62
CA THR A 199 -19.39 -0.68 1.80
C THR A 199 -20.61 0.16 1.46
N THR A 200 -21.24 0.78 2.46
CA THR A 200 -22.36 1.69 2.26
C THR A 200 -21.83 2.89 1.49
N VAL A 201 -21.84 2.80 0.17
CA VAL A 201 -21.82 3.97 -0.70
C VAL A 201 -23.09 4.73 -0.34
N ASN A 202 -22.91 5.86 0.31
CA ASN A 202 -23.99 6.72 0.74
C ASN A 202 -24.72 7.23 -0.52
N LYS A 203 -25.72 6.48 -0.99
CA LYS A 203 -26.52 6.70 -2.20
C LYS A 203 -27.54 7.85 -2.06
N ASN A 204 -27.27 8.84 -1.21
CA ASN A 204 -28.19 9.94 -0.99
C ASN A 204 -27.54 11.27 -1.39
N LYS A 205 -27.64 11.60 -2.69
CA LYS A 205 -28.23 12.85 -3.23
C LYS A 205 -27.84 13.05 -4.69
N SER A 206 -28.69 12.56 -5.60
CA SER A 206 -29.12 13.29 -6.80
C SER A 206 -30.20 12.45 -7.49
N VAL A 207 -31.45 12.65 -7.06
CA VAL A 207 -32.61 12.32 -7.88
C VAL A 207 -32.57 13.31 -9.04
N PHE A 208 -32.25 12.82 -10.24
CA PHE A 208 -32.60 13.50 -11.48
C PHE A 208 -33.71 12.68 -12.12
N GLU A 209 -34.94 13.18 -12.00
CA GLU A 209 -36.05 12.79 -12.85
C GLU A 209 -35.71 13.22 -14.28
N LEU A 210 -35.61 12.26 -15.19
CA LEU A 210 -35.71 12.54 -16.61
C LEU A 210 -37.16 12.28 -17.02
N LYS A 211 -37.90 13.39 -17.18
CA LYS A 211 -39.14 13.41 -17.95
C LYS A 211 -38.78 13.08 -19.40
N VAL A 212 -39.40 12.04 -19.93
CA VAL A 212 -39.36 11.69 -21.35
C VAL A 212 -40.23 12.71 -22.08
N ALA A 213 -39.63 13.35 -23.08
CA ALA A 213 -40.34 14.02 -24.18
C ALA A 213 -40.28 13.11 -25.40
#